data_AF-A0A5M5D6R6-F1
#
_entry.id   AF-A0A5M5D6R6-F1
#
_cell.length_a   1.000
_cell.length_b   1.000
_cell.length_c   1.000
_cell.angle_alpha   90.00
_cell.angle_beta   90.00
_cell.angle_gamma   90.00
#
_symmetry.space_group_name_H-M   'P 1'
#
loop_
_entity.id
_entity.type
_entity.pdbx_description
1 polymer ?
#
loop_
_entity_poly.entity_id
_entity_poly.type
_entity_poly.pdbx_seq_one_letter_code
_entity_poly.pdbx_strand_id
1 'polypeptide(L)'
;MEDIRKVFTIQWVGPFDTFTSLSEYLNDPNTCDCHLFSFYYCSGSKKGKGHPISKDDYRYFGLHRSGTPIHTRVASWHEHLRNFREPFSLWIGSFSDSTQQTPQNVEDVETVFISTYKDVLTENTQKKKATPKESICIINLWYRSNEKRWLNKKRDIKIFDDVLIYEAESMTYSKGNLSIV
;
A
#
# COMPACT_ATOMS: atom_id res chain seq x y z
N MET A 1 -8.65 -11.98 25.70
CA MET A 1 -8.55 -12.16 24.24
C MET A 1 -9.64 -11.29 23.68
N GLU A 2 -9.27 -10.13 23.15
CA GLU A 2 -10.21 -9.19 22.52
C GLU A 2 -10.73 -9.78 21.20
N ASP A 3 -11.98 -9.51 20.85
CA ASP A 3 -12.51 -9.86 19.54
C ASP A 3 -11.86 -8.98 18.46
N ILE A 4 -11.22 -9.60 17.46
CA ILE A 4 -10.80 -8.89 16.25
C ILE A 4 -12.00 -8.74 15.31
N ARG A 5 -12.73 -7.63 15.43
CA ARG A 5 -13.96 -7.38 14.65
C ARG A 5 -13.70 -6.81 13.26
N LYS A 6 -12.56 -6.14 13.08
CA LYS A 6 -12.16 -5.55 11.79
C LYS A 6 -11.19 -6.48 11.07
N VAL A 7 -11.71 -7.21 10.09
CA VAL A 7 -10.90 -8.08 9.21
C VAL A 7 -11.03 -7.59 7.78
N PHE A 8 -9.90 -7.19 7.20
CA PHE A 8 -9.83 -6.62 5.86
C PHE A 8 -8.95 -7.49 4.97
N THR A 9 -9.37 -7.70 3.73
CA THR A 9 -8.47 -8.22 2.70
C THR A 9 -8.15 -7.11 1.72
N ILE A 10 -6.87 -6.82 1.52
CA ILE A 10 -6.39 -5.80 0.60
C ILE A 10 -5.77 -6.49 -0.62
N GLN A 11 -6.27 -6.14 -1.80
CA GLN A 11 -5.79 -6.63 -3.08
C GLN A 11 -4.86 -5.57 -3.68
N TRP A 12 -3.59 -5.91 -3.80
CA TRP A 12 -2.54 -5.05 -4.34
C TRP A 12 -2.25 -5.42 -5.79
N VAL A 13 -2.13 -4.43 -6.67
CA VAL A 13 -1.77 -4.60 -8.08
C VAL A 13 -0.45 -3.88 -8.36
N GLY A 14 0.47 -4.57 -9.03
CA GLY A 14 1.77 -4.02 -9.43
C GLY A 14 2.87 -5.07 -9.64
N PRO A 15 4.15 -4.66 -9.59
CA PRO A 15 4.58 -3.26 -9.53
C PRO A 15 4.39 -2.57 -10.89
N PHE A 16 4.11 -1.28 -10.87
CA PHE A 16 4.26 -0.37 -12.01
C PHE A 16 5.62 0.33 -11.90
N ASP A 17 6.38 0.33 -12.99
CA ASP A 17 7.74 0.87 -13.02
C ASP A 17 7.81 2.34 -13.48
N THR A 18 6.72 2.81 -14.09
CA THR A 18 6.59 4.13 -14.67
C THR A 18 5.18 4.68 -14.45
N PHE A 19 5.04 6.00 -14.42
CA PHE A 19 3.74 6.66 -14.41
C PHE A 19 2.93 6.35 -15.67
N THR A 20 3.59 6.11 -16.81
CA THR A 20 2.92 5.69 -18.06
C THR A 20 2.26 4.34 -17.90
N SER A 21 2.99 3.30 -17.45
CA SER A 21 2.42 1.95 -17.28
C SER A 21 1.26 1.91 -16.27
N LEU A 22 1.36 2.71 -15.20
CA LEU A 22 0.26 2.88 -14.25
C LEU A 22 -0.96 3.54 -14.90
N SER A 23 -0.75 4.62 -15.65
CA SER A 23 -1.81 5.35 -16.33
C SER A 23 -2.52 4.48 -17.36
N GLU A 24 -1.78 3.66 -18.11
CA GLU A 24 -2.35 2.68 -19.04
C GLU A 24 -3.27 1.68 -18.31
N TYR A 25 -2.81 1.12 -17.19
CA TYR A 25 -3.61 0.21 -16.38
C TYR A 25 -4.87 0.87 -15.84
N LEU A 26 -4.78 2.07 -15.24
CA LEU A 26 -5.93 2.75 -14.64
C LEU A 26 -7.00 3.20 -15.65
N ASN A 27 -6.66 3.23 -16.94
CA ASN A 27 -7.58 3.59 -18.02
C ASN A 27 -8.05 2.36 -18.83
N ASP A 28 -7.58 1.15 -18.51
CA ASP A 28 -8.03 -0.08 -19.16
C ASP A 28 -9.38 -0.54 -18.57
N PRO A 29 -10.48 -0.51 -19.35
CA PRO A 29 -11.80 -0.92 -18.88
C PRO A 29 -11.91 -2.42 -18.55
N ASN A 30 -10.90 -3.23 -18.91
CA ASN A 30 -10.85 -4.66 -18.60
C ASN A 30 -10.15 -4.96 -17.27
N THR A 31 -9.74 -3.92 -16.54
CA THR A 31 -9.10 -4.05 -15.22
C THR A 31 -9.99 -3.47 -14.12
N CYS A 32 -9.59 -3.69 -12.87
CA CYS A 32 -10.27 -3.21 -11.69
C CYS A 32 -10.51 -1.69 -11.73
N ASP A 33 -11.73 -1.28 -11.38
CA ASP A 33 -12.16 0.11 -11.41
C ASP A 33 -11.24 1.01 -10.55
N CYS A 34 -10.69 2.04 -11.19
CA CYS A 34 -9.81 3.03 -10.60
C CYS A 34 -10.39 3.76 -9.36
N HIS A 35 -11.71 3.72 -9.13
CA HIS A 35 -12.37 4.27 -7.95
C HIS A 35 -12.23 3.40 -6.70
N LEU A 36 -11.90 2.11 -6.86
CA LEU A 36 -11.80 1.15 -5.75
C LEU A 36 -10.45 1.22 -5.03
N PHE A 37 -9.42 1.77 -5.67
CA PHE A 37 -8.09 1.87 -5.07
C PHE A 37 -8.06 2.94 -3.98
N SER A 38 -7.66 2.52 -2.78
CA SER A 38 -7.58 3.37 -1.58
C SER A 38 -6.16 3.52 -1.05
N PHE A 39 -5.22 2.73 -1.55
CA PHE A 39 -3.86 2.69 -1.05
C PHE A 39 -2.87 2.72 -2.21
N TYR A 40 -1.69 3.26 -1.95
CA TYR A 40 -0.56 3.08 -2.84
C TYR A 40 0.74 3.01 -2.06
N TYR A 41 1.67 2.22 -2.56
CA TYR A 41 3.00 2.08 -1.99
C TYR A 41 4.04 2.25 -3.09
N CYS A 42 4.98 3.16 -2.89
CA CYS A 42 6.08 3.40 -3.82
C CYS A 42 7.42 3.15 -3.15
N SER A 43 8.29 2.38 -3.81
CA SER A 43 9.70 2.21 -3.50
C SER A 43 10.56 2.56 -4.71
N GLY A 44 11.75 3.11 -4.47
CA GLY A 44 12.65 3.49 -5.54
C GLY A 44 13.81 4.35 -5.05
N SER A 45 14.44 5.03 -6.01
CA SER A 45 15.42 6.08 -5.72
C SER A 45 14.78 7.46 -5.66
N LYS A 46 15.26 8.30 -4.74
CA LYS A 46 14.86 9.70 -4.65
C LYS A 46 15.51 10.54 -5.75
N LYS A 47 14.75 11.47 -6.34
CA LYS A 47 15.24 12.53 -7.23
C LYS A 47 15.99 13.61 -6.44
N GLY A 48 16.86 14.33 -7.13
CA GLY A 48 17.56 15.51 -6.58
C GLY A 48 19.04 15.30 -6.31
N LYS A 49 19.72 16.41 -6.01
CA LYS A 49 21.16 16.46 -5.74
C LYS A 49 21.47 15.69 -4.45
N GLY A 50 22.52 14.86 -4.47
CA GLY A 50 22.93 14.06 -3.32
C GLY A 50 22.20 12.73 -3.13
N HIS A 51 21.29 12.35 -4.04
CA HIS A 51 20.60 11.06 -4.04
C HIS A 51 21.08 10.18 -5.21
N PRO A 52 21.99 9.21 -4.96
CA PRO A 52 22.49 8.30 -5.98
C PRO A 52 21.38 7.50 -6.64
N ILE A 53 21.53 7.22 -7.94
CA ILE A 53 20.58 6.38 -8.70
C ILE A 53 20.58 4.94 -8.20
N SER A 54 21.70 4.45 -7.65
CA SER A 54 21.80 3.10 -7.12
C SER A 54 21.18 2.92 -5.73
N LYS A 55 20.73 4.01 -5.09
CA LYS A 55 20.22 3.98 -3.72
C LYS A 55 18.70 3.80 -3.74
N ASP A 56 18.26 2.56 -3.57
CA ASP A 56 16.86 2.11 -3.62
C ASP A 56 16.28 1.91 -2.21
N ASP A 57 16.26 2.99 -1.43
CA ASP A 57 15.78 2.99 -0.04
C ASP A 57 14.67 4.01 0.22
N TYR A 58 14.23 4.76 -0.80
CA TYR A 58 13.17 5.74 -0.66
C TYR A 58 11.82 5.04 -0.72
N ARG A 59 11.00 5.21 0.32
CA ARG A 59 9.75 4.45 0.49
C ARG A 59 8.65 5.32 1.05
N TYR A 60 7.47 5.21 0.44
CA TYR A 60 6.29 5.94 0.87
C TYR A 60 5.04 5.07 0.74
N PHE A 61 4.22 5.07 1.78
CA PHE A 61 2.87 4.51 1.75
C PHE A 61 1.88 5.67 1.79
N GLY A 62 0.92 5.71 0.89
CA GLY A 62 -0.10 6.76 0.86
C GLY A 62 -1.50 6.17 0.78
N LEU A 63 -2.47 6.96 1.24
CA LEU A 63 -3.88 6.67 1.06
C LEU A 63 -4.53 7.56 0.01
N HIS A 64 -5.66 7.08 -0.48
CA HIS A 64 -6.66 7.80 -1.25
C HIS A 64 -8.01 7.59 -0.57
N ARG A 65 -8.69 8.69 -0.21
CA ARG A 65 -10.03 8.59 0.38
C ARG A 65 -11.04 8.47 -0.75
N SER A 66 -12.01 7.56 -0.57
CA SER A 66 -13.00 7.22 -1.59
C SER A 66 -13.80 8.44 -2.07
N GLY A 67 -14.30 8.35 -3.31
CA GLY A 67 -15.17 9.35 -3.94
C GLY A 67 -14.64 9.91 -5.26
N THR A 68 -13.39 9.64 -5.62
CA THR A 68 -12.80 10.00 -6.92
C THR A 68 -11.83 8.92 -7.40
N PRO A 69 -11.46 8.89 -8.69
CA PRO A 69 -10.40 8.03 -9.19
C PRO A 69 -9.06 8.30 -8.50
N ILE A 70 -8.26 7.25 -8.29
CA ILE A 70 -6.94 7.36 -7.64
C ILE A 70 -5.92 8.19 -8.45
N HIS A 71 -6.16 8.44 -9.75
CA HIS A 71 -5.22 9.09 -10.68
C HIS A 71 -4.49 10.30 -10.10
N THR A 72 -5.19 11.20 -9.42
CA THR A 72 -4.61 12.42 -8.85
C THR A 72 -3.59 12.14 -7.73
N ARG A 73 -3.78 11.06 -6.97
CA ARG A 73 -2.87 10.64 -5.90
C ARG A 73 -1.63 9.93 -6.42
N VAL A 74 -1.76 9.28 -7.58
CA VAL A 74 -0.68 8.52 -8.19
C VAL A 74 -0.01 9.21 -9.39
N ALA A 75 -0.32 10.49 -9.60
CA ALA A 75 0.26 11.28 -10.67
C ALA A 75 1.71 11.70 -10.39
N SER A 76 2.46 11.96 -11.45
CA SER A 76 3.87 12.38 -11.40
C SER A 76 4.11 13.71 -10.70
N TRP A 77 3.08 14.56 -10.59
CA TRP A 77 3.13 15.84 -9.89
C TRP A 77 2.71 15.76 -8.42
N HIS A 78 2.18 14.62 -7.95
CA HIS A 78 1.73 14.45 -6.56
C HIS A 78 2.91 14.66 -5.60
N GLU A 79 2.65 15.32 -4.45
CA GLU A 79 3.70 15.91 -3.60
C GLU A 79 4.81 14.93 -3.17
N HIS A 80 4.43 13.67 -2.92
CA HIS A 80 5.34 12.60 -2.53
C HIS A 80 5.91 11.86 -3.74
N LEU A 81 5.08 11.54 -4.74
CA LEU A 81 5.49 10.72 -5.88
C LEU A 81 6.39 11.47 -6.86
N ARG A 82 6.26 12.78 -6.96
CA ARG A 82 7.15 13.63 -7.77
C ARG A 82 8.63 13.50 -7.36
N ASN A 83 8.90 13.06 -6.13
CA ASN A 83 10.25 12.87 -5.61
C ASN A 83 10.86 11.52 -6.00
N PHE A 84 10.09 10.58 -6.55
CA PHE A 84 10.61 9.29 -7.01
C PHE A 84 11.20 9.41 -8.42
N ARG A 85 12.32 8.72 -8.65
CA ARG A 85 12.96 8.57 -9.96
C ARG A 85 12.43 7.29 -10.62
N GLU A 86 12.01 7.39 -11.88
CA GLU A 86 11.71 6.21 -12.70
C GLU A 86 13.00 5.53 -13.17
N PRO A 87 13.06 4.19 -13.25
CA PRO A 87 12.00 3.27 -12.84
C PRO A 87 11.88 3.16 -11.31
N PHE A 88 10.65 3.00 -10.83
CA PHE A 88 10.34 2.74 -9.41
C PHE A 88 9.55 1.41 -9.27
N SER A 89 9.05 1.11 -8.09
CA SER A 89 8.07 0.05 -7.85
C SER A 89 6.86 0.67 -7.15
N LEU A 90 5.81 0.93 -7.91
CA LEU A 90 4.55 1.45 -7.40
C LEU A 90 3.49 0.35 -7.38
N TRP A 91 2.81 0.22 -6.25
CA TRP A 91 1.69 -0.69 -6.04
C TRP A 91 0.47 0.11 -5.65
N ILE A 92 -0.70 -0.31 -6.13
CA ILE A 92 -2.00 0.26 -5.74
C ILE A 92 -2.85 -0.81 -5.08
N GLY A 93 -3.57 -0.45 -4.02
CA GLY A 93 -4.31 -1.39 -3.18
C GLY A 93 -5.78 -1.01 -3.04
N SER A 94 -6.66 -1.99 -3.14
CA SER A 94 -8.10 -1.86 -2.89
C SER A 94 -8.55 -2.84 -1.81
N PHE A 95 -9.67 -2.54 -1.15
CA PHE A 95 -10.37 -3.55 -0.36
C PHE A 95 -10.95 -4.60 -1.31
N SER A 96 -10.89 -5.88 -0.93
CA SER A 96 -11.58 -6.94 -1.69
C SER A 96 -13.10 -6.81 -1.62
N ASP A 97 -13.60 -6.20 -0.54
CA ASP A 97 -15.01 -5.86 -0.34
C ASP A 97 -15.14 -4.34 -0.29
N SER A 98 -15.72 -3.76 -1.34
CA SER A 98 -15.88 -2.31 -1.48
C SER A 98 -16.79 -1.70 -0.41
N THR A 99 -17.66 -2.48 0.23
CA THR A 99 -18.48 -1.99 1.35
C THR A 99 -17.63 -1.64 2.58
N GLN A 100 -16.42 -2.21 2.68
CA GLN A 100 -15.46 -1.92 3.73
C GLN A 100 -14.64 -0.65 3.46
N GLN A 101 -14.75 -0.03 2.27
CA GLN A 101 -13.99 1.17 1.86
C GLN A 101 -14.54 2.48 2.49
N THR A 102 -14.80 2.45 3.79
CA THR A 102 -15.21 3.63 4.55
C THR A 102 -13.99 4.51 4.87
N PRO A 103 -14.14 5.84 5.01
CA PRO A 103 -13.02 6.72 5.36
C PRO A 103 -12.27 6.28 6.62
N GLN A 104 -13.00 5.79 7.63
CA GLN A 104 -12.39 5.30 8.87
C GLN A 104 -11.57 4.02 8.63
N ASN A 105 -12.10 3.06 7.87
CA ASN A 105 -11.37 1.83 7.59
C ASN A 105 -10.12 2.08 6.74
N VAL A 106 -10.19 3.01 5.79
CA VAL A 106 -9.01 3.44 5.00
C VAL A 106 -7.93 4.03 5.91
N GLU A 107 -8.31 4.91 6.84
CA GLU A 107 -7.36 5.48 7.81
C GLU A 107 -6.79 4.44 8.78
N ASP A 108 -7.63 3.52 9.24
CA ASP A 108 -7.24 2.44 10.15
C ASP A 108 -6.22 1.51 9.48
N VAL A 109 -6.48 1.08 8.24
CA VAL A 109 -5.55 0.26 7.44
C VAL A 109 -4.23 1.01 7.19
N GLU A 110 -4.28 2.27 6.77
CA GLU A 110 -3.07 3.08 6.57
C GLU A 110 -2.25 3.17 7.87
N THR A 111 -2.92 3.37 9.00
CA THR A 111 -2.26 3.47 10.31
C THR A 111 -1.60 2.15 10.69
N VAL A 112 -2.28 1.01 10.53
CA VAL A 112 -1.67 -0.31 10.80
C VAL A 112 -0.43 -0.53 9.94
N PHE A 113 -0.50 -0.22 8.64
CA PHE A 113 0.65 -0.32 7.75
C PHE A 113 1.81 0.57 8.18
N ILE A 114 1.56 1.86 8.38
CA ILE A 114 2.61 2.82 8.74
C ILE A 114 3.25 2.45 10.08
N SER A 115 2.46 2.07 11.08
CA SER A 115 2.96 1.72 12.41
C SER A 115 3.76 0.42 12.41
N THR A 116 3.32 -0.59 11.66
CA THR A 116 4.04 -1.87 11.51
C THR A 116 5.37 -1.71 10.79
N TYR A 117 5.44 -0.78 9.82
CA TYR A 117 6.58 -0.60 8.92
C TYR A 117 7.28 0.75 9.10
N LYS A 118 7.12 1.39 10.26
CA LYS A 118 7.61 2.75 10.54
C LYS A 118 9.11 2.92 10.34
N ASP A 119 9.89 1.86 10.56
CA ASP A 119 11.35 1.90 10.47
C ASP A 119 11.86 1.74 9.03
N VAL A 120 11.02 1.23 8.12
CA VAL A 120 11.36 1.07 6.71
C VAL A 120 10.76 2.17 5.82
N LEU A 121 9.65 2.80 6.22
CA LEU A 121 9.03 3.91 5.51
C LEU A 121 9.76 5.23 5.80
N THR A 122 10.24 5.90 4.75
CA THR A 122 11.07 7.11 4.90
C THR A 122 10.24 8.38 5.05
N GLU A 123 9.12 8.49 4.33
CA GLU A 123 8.37 9.75 4.20
C GLU A 123 7.14 9.88 5.10
N ASN A 124 6.69 8.79 5.72
CA ASN A 124 5.49 8.77 6.58
C ASN A 124 5.70 9.35 8.00
N THR A 125 6.48 10.43 8.13
CA THR A 125 7.02 10.94 9.41
C THR A 125 5.96 11.33 10.45
N GLN A 126 4.78 11.82 10.02
CA GLN A 126 3.75 12.32 10.93
C GLN A 126 2.91 11.22 11.60
N LYS A 127 2.74 10.05 10.95
CA LYS A 127 1.82 8.99 11.40
C LYS A 127 2.49 7.81 12.10
N LYS A 128 3.81 7.82 12.31
CA LYS A 128 4.55 6.70 12.92
C LYS A 128 4.16 6.36 14.38
N LYS A 129 3.38 7.22 15.04
CA LYS A 129 2.93 7.06 16.44
C LYS A 129 1.41 6.90 16.56
N ALA A 130 0.68 6.91 15.45
CA ALA A 130 -0.77 6.73 15.48
C ALA A 130 -1.09 5.25 15.74
N THR A 131 -2.14 4.99 16.52
CA THR A 131 -2.61 3.64 16.82
C THR A 131 -4.11 3.57 16.53
N PRO A 132 -4.59 2.50 15.87
CA PRO A 132 -6.03 2.28 15.72
C PRO A 132 -6.71 2.12 17.08
N LYS A 133 -8.01 2.42 17.13
CA LYS A 133 -8.82 2.29 18.35
C LYS A 133 -9.28 0.87 18.63
N GLU A 134 -9.36 0.06 17.58
CA GLU A 134 -9.90 -1.31 17.63
C GLU A 134 -8.84 -2.28 17.11
N SER A 135 -8.96 -3.54 17.53
CA SER A 135 -8.15 -4.63 16.99
C SER A 135 -8.48 -4.90 15.52
N ILE A 136 -7.45 -5.02 14.68
CA ILE A 136 -7.58 -5.12 13.22
C ILE A 136 -6.71 -6.27 12.70
N CYS A 137 -7.26 -7.07 11.79
CA CYS A 137 -6.52 -8.02 10.97
C CYS A 137 -6.57 -7.59 9.49
N ILE A 138 -5.43 -7.57 8.83
CA ILE A 138 -5.28 -7.23 7.41
C ILE A 138 -4.64 -8.41 6.71
N ILE A 139 -5.24 -8.86 5.62
CA ILE A 139 -4.72 -9.90 4.73
C ILE A 139 -4.39 -9.26 3.39
N ASN A 140 -3.11 -9.24 3.02
CA ASN A 140 -2.61 -8.71 1.77
C ASN A 140 -2.51 -9.81 0.72
N LEU A 141 -3.12 -9.56 -0.43
CA LEU A 141 -3.02 -10.41 -1.62
C LEU A 141 -2.39 -9.60 -2.75
N TRP A 142 -1.43 -10.19 -3.45
CA TRP A 142 -0.60 -9.49 -4.44
C TRP A 142 -0.90 -10.00 -5.85
N TYR A 143 -1.16 -9.09 -6.77
CA TYR A 143 -1.56 -9.36 -8.14
C TYR A 143 -0.66 -8.60 -9.13
N ARG A 144 -0.54 -9.18 -10.32
CA ARG A 144 0.07 -8.56 -11.50
C ARG A 144 -0.89 -7.54 -12.10
N SER A 145 -0.39 -6.70 -13.01
CA SER A 145 -1.22 -5.81 -13.84
C SER A 145 -2.22 -6.54 -14.76
N ASN A 146 -2.07 -7.85 -14.96
CA ASN A 146 -3.08 -8.68 -15.64
C ASN A 146 -4.00 -9.43 -14.66
N GLU A 147 -4.08 -8.96 -13.42
CA GLU A 147 -4.93 -9.45 -12.33
C GLU A 147 -4.72 -10.92 -11.93
N LYS A 148 -3.63 -11.53 -12.40
CA LYS A 148 -3.20 -12.86 -11.92
C LYS A 148 -2.41 -12.71 -10.64
N ARG A 149 -2.74 -13.54 -9.64
CA ARG A 149 -2.04 -13.56 -8.35
C ARG A 149 -0.55 -13.86 -8.54
N TRP A 150 0.29 -13.13 -7.82
CA TRP A 150 1.70 -13.47 -7.67
C TRP A 150 1.84 -14.74 -6.82
N LEU A 151 2.47 -15.77 -7.39
CA LEU A 151 2.83 -16.98 -6.64
C LEU A 151 4.00 -16.73 -5.68
N ASN A 152 4.93 -15.88 -6.09
CA ASN A 152 6.10 -15.50 -5.32
C ASN A 152 6.13 -13.98 -5.17
N LYS A 153 6.22 -13.48 -3.92
CA LYS A 153 6.39 -12.05 -3.66
C LYS A 153 7.64 -11.51 -4.35
N LYS A 154 7.47 -10.40 -5.06
CA LYS A 154 8.57 -9.62 -5.63
C LYS A 154 9.43 -9.00 -4.51
N ARG A 155 10.72 -8.76 -4.80
CA ARG A 155 11.71 -8.32 -3.80
C ARG A 155 11.36 -6.99 -3.14
N ASP A 156 10.82 -6.07 -3.92
CA ASP A 156 10.32 -4.74 -3.54
C ASP A 156 9.21 -4.79 -2.47
N ILE A 157 8.31 -5.78 -2.52
CA ILE A 157 7.21 -5.96 -1.56
C ILE A 157 7.49 -6.99 -0.47
N LYS A 158 8.66 -7.65 -0.47
CA LYS A 158 9.04 -8.57 0.63
C LYS A 158 9.12 -7.89 1.99
N ILE A 159 9.17 -6.56 2.04
CA ILE A 159 9.09 -5.83 3.29
C ILE A 159 7.71 -5.94 3.94
N PHE A 160 6.65 -6.19 3.16
CA PHE A 160 5.28 -6.29 3.64
C PHE A 160 4.88 -7.75 3.75
N ASP A 161 4.37 -8.09 4.92
CA ASP A 161 3.88 -9.39 5.29
C ASP A 161 2.45 -9.58 4.75
N ASP A 162 2.06 -10.83 4.53
CA ASP A 162 0.70 -11.12 4.01
C ASP A 162 -0.38 -10.90 5.06
N VAL A 163 -0.05 -11.04 6.34
CA VAL A 163 -0.99 -10.87 7.43
C VAL A 163 -0.41 -9.85 8.39
N LEU A 164 -1.19 -8.82 8.72
CA LEU A 164 -0.91 -7.85 9.77
C LEU A 164 -2.02 -7.95 10.80
N ILE A 165 -1.65 -7.99 12.08
CA ILE A 165 -2.60 -8.01 13.19
C ILE A 165 -2.18 -6.89 14.14
N TYR A 166 -3.14 -6.05 14.49
CA TYR A 166 -3.03 -5.11 15.58
C TYR A 166 -4.02 -5.50 16.68
N GLU A 167 -3.52 -5.66 17.89
CA GLU A 167 -4.32 -5.93 19.09
C GLU A 167 -4.38 -4.66 19.95
N ALA A 168 -5.56 -4.07 20.12
CA ALA A 168 -5.75 -2.77 20.76
C ALA A 168 -5.53 -2.82 22.27
N GLU A 169 -6.05 -3.84 22.96
CA GLU A 169 -5.85 -4.01 24.41
C GLU A 169 -4.36 -4.06 24.81
N SER A 170 -3.55 -4.77 24.03
CA SER A 170 -2.11 -4.97 24.30
C SER A 170 -1.21 -4.00 23.53
N MET A 171 -1.78 -3.16 22.66
CA MET A 171 -1.07 -2.29 21.72
C MET A 171 0.00 -3.03 20.90
N THR A 172 -0.25 -4.29 20.57
CA THR A 172 0.74 -5.18 19.96
C THR A 172 0.51 -5.30 18.45
N TYR A 173 1.61 -5.29 17.70
CA TYR A 173 1.61 -5.49 16.25
C TYR A 173 2.28 -6.83 15.94
N SER A 174 1.54 -7.71 15.29
CA SER A 174 1.98 -9.03 14.83
C SER A 174 1.89 -9.11 13.32
N LYS A 175 2.76 -9.91 12.69
CA LYS A 175 2.79 -10.05 11.24
C LYS A 175 3.30 -11.42 10.81
N GLY A 176 2.86 -11.88 9.65
CA GLY A 176 3.23 -13.19 9.11
C GLY A 176 2.96 -13.33 7.61
N ASN A 177 3.51 -14.37 6.98
CA ASN A 177 3.34 -14.63 5.55
C ASN A 177 2.48 -15.87 5.32
N LEU A 178 1.71 -15.85 4.23
CA LEU A 178 0.85 -16.96 3.85
C LEU A 178 1.63 -17.95 2.98
N SER A 179 1.39 -19.24 3.19
CA SER A 179 1.86 -20.29 2.30
C SER A 179 0.82 -20.56 1.21
N ILE A 180 1.25 -20.71 -0.03
CA ILE A 180 0.41 -21.24 -1.11
C ILE A 180 0.56 -22.77 -1.07
N VAL A 181 -0.55 -23.48 -0.88
CA VAL A 181 -0.63 -24.94 -0.84
C VAL A 181 -1.26 -25.44 -2.12
#